data_AF-A0A9D5SDZ6-F1
#
_entry.id   AF-A0A9D5SDZ6-F1
#
_cell.length_a   1.000
_cell.length_b   1.000
_cell.length_c   1.000
_cell.angle_alpha   90.00
_cell.angle_beta   90.00
_cell.angle_gamma   90.00
#
_symmetry.space_group_name_H-M   'P 1'
#
loop_
_entity.id
_entity.type
_entity.pdbx_description
1 polymer ?
#
loop_
_entity_poly.entity_id
_entity_poly.type
_entity_poly.pdbx_seq_one_letter_code
_entity_poly.pdbx_strand_id
1 'polypeptide(L)'
;MAEFVIYTTEGFTQDPNGNDIENCQMLGEACGNNLDEAKDNLLKENPWIAKAGFNRSKFIVRQLLTNKEHAAIKEVLEYLWENEGRHFEKQGEPSNHIFPILKQLNDLIN
;
A
#
# COMPACT_ATOMS: atom_id res chain seq x y z
N MET A 1 -7.66 0.45 -13.37
CA MET A 1 -6.67 -0.53 -12.90
C MET A 1 -5.99 0.08 -11.69
N ALA A 2 -5.76 -0.72 -10.66
CA ALA A 2 -5.03 -0.29 -9.48
C ALA A 2 -3.51 -0.47 -9.73
N GLU A 3 -2.73 0.31 -9.00
CA GLU A 3 -1.27 0.21 -8.98
C GLU A 3 -0.85 -0.69 -7.81
N PHE A 4 0.19 -1.48 -8.02
CA PHE A 4 0.70 -2.42 -7.03
C PHE A 4 2.22 -2.34 -6.95
N VAL A 5 2.75 -2.50 -5.74
CA VAL A 5 4.16 -2.78 -5.51
C VAL A 5 4.34 -4.27 -5.25
N ILE A 6 5.34 -4.87 -5.91
CA ILE A 6 5.68 -6.29 -5.76
C ILE A 6 7.12 -6.42 -5.26
N TYR A 7 7.29 -7.19 -4.19
CA TYR A 7 8.58 -7.50 -3.60
C TYR A 7 8.67 -8.97 -3.19
N THR A 8 9.88 -9.47 -2.97
CA THR A 8 10.15 -10.85 -2.59
C THR A 8 11.13 -10.91 -1.43
N THR A 9 11.09 -11.99 -0.67
CA THR A 9 12.09 -12.32 0.36
C THR A 9 13.22 -13.19 -0.19
N GLU A 10 13.20 -13.48 -1.50
CA GLU A 10 14.25 -14.25 -2.17
C GLU A 10 15.43 -13.35 -2.54
N GLY A 11 16.61 -13.96 -2.65
CA GLY A 11 17.85 -13.26 -2.99
C GLY A 11 18.48 -12.50 -1.81
N PHE A 12 19.59 -11.82 -2.11
CA PHE A 12 20.31 -10.97 -1.18
C PHE A 12 20.58 -9.62 -1.83
N THR A 13 20.52 -8.54 -1.06
CA THR A 13 20.89 -7.19 -1.51
C THR A 13 22.28 -6.86 -1.00
N GLN A 14 23.01 -5.99 -1.70
CA GLN A 14 24.28 -5.48 -1.19
C GLN A 14 24.10 -4.16 -0.46
N ASP A 15 24.77 -4.01 0.68
CA ASP A 15 24.90 -2.73 1.36
C ASP A 15 25.80 -1.76 0.57
N PRO A 16 25.93 -0.48 0.97
CA PRO A 16 26.82 0.47 0.30
C PRO A 16 28.31 0.09 0.29
N ASN A 17 28.73 -0.92 1.07
CA ASN A 17 30.10 -1.43 1.13
C ASN A 17 30.27 -2.73 0.32
N GLY A 18 29.20 -3.25 -0.29
CA GLY A 18 29.22 -4.49 -1.06
C GLY A 18 29.02 -5.77 -0.23
N ASN A 19 28.62 -5.66 1.04
CA ASN A 19 28.30 -6.83 1.85
C ASN A 19 26.90 -7.34 1.51
N ASP A 20 26.76 -8.66 1.34
CA ASP A 20 25.46 -9.29 1.16
C ASP A 20 24.65 -9.21 2.46
N ILE A 21 23.40 -8.74 2.35
CA ILE A 21 22.44 -8.60 3.43
C ILE A 21 21.14 -9.30 3.03
N GLU A 22 20.61 -10.13 3.94
CA GLU A 22 19.26 -10.67 3.84
C GLU A 22 18.23 -9.56 4.03
N ASN A 23 17.50 -9.22 2.97
CA ASN A 23 16.46 -8.20 2.99
C ASN A 23 15.39 -8.53 1.94
N CYS A 24 14.23 -7.88 2.03
CA CYS A 24 13.25 -7.90 0.95
C CYS A 24 13.78 -7.13 -0.27
N GLN A 25 13.59 -7.71 -1.45
CA GLN A 25 13.92 -7.09 -2.73
C GLN A 25 12.66 -6.59 -3.42
N MET A 26 12.65 -5.32 -3.79
CA MET A 26 11.60 -4.76 -4.65
C MET A 26 11.82 -5.27 -6.07
N LEU A 27 10.80 -5.95 -6.62
CA LEU A 27 10.83 -6.48 -7.98
C LEU A 27 10.32 -5.46 -9.00
N GLY A 28 9.38 -4.61 -8.58
CA GLY A 28 8.85 -3.52 -9.39
C GLY A 28 7.44 -3.11 -9.00
N GLU A 29 6.91 -2.19 -9.78
CA GLU A 29 5.51 -1.77 -9.74
C GLU A 29 4.78 -2.32 -10.97
N ALA A 30 3.49 -2.62 -10.83
CA ALA A 30 2.66 -3.06 -11.95
C ALA A 30 1.20 -2.67 -11.74
N CYS A 31 0.49 -2.48 -12.85
CA CYS A 31 -0.95 -2.23 -12.84
C CYS A 31 -1.74 -3.54 -12.99
N GLY A 32 -2.92 -3.61 -12.40
CA GLY A 32 -3.84 -4.75 -12.56
C GLY A 32 -5.25 -4.44 -12.06
N ASN A 33 -6.22 -5.28 -12.39
CA ASN A 33 -7.54 -5.23 -11.74
C ASN A 33 -7.56 -6.05 -10.44
N ASN A 34 -6.59 -6.93 -10.25
CA ASN A 34 -6.40 -7.72 -9.03
C ASN A 34 -4.91 -8.09 -8.86
N LEU A 35 -4.59 -8.74 -7.73
CA LEU A 35 -3.21 -9.10 -7.35
C LEU A 35 -2.54 -10.04 -8.35
N ASP A 36 -3.26 -11.01 -8.93
CA ASP A 36 -2.68 -11.99 -9.84
C ASP A 36 -2.42 -11.38 -11.23
N GLU A 37 -3.33 -10.55 -11.73
CA GLU A 37 -3.13 -9.81 -12.96
C GLU A 37 -1.93 -8.85 -12.84
N ALA A 38 -1.76 -8.19 -11.69
CA ALA A 38 -0.60 -7.33 -11.45
C ALA A 38 0.72 -8.12 -11.49
N LYS A 39 0.76 -9.34 -10.92
CA LYS A 39 1.94 -10.23 -11.02
C LYS A 39 2.23 -10.63 -12.46
N ASP A 40 1.18 -10.96 -13.22
CA ASP A 40 1.33 -11.40 -14.61
C ASP A 40 1.83 -10.26 -15.50
N ASN A 41 1.30 -9.05 -15.29
CA ASN A 41 1.77 -7.84 -15.96
C ASN A 41 3.23 -7.54 -15.57
N LEU A 42 3.60 -7.63 -14.28
CA LEU A 42 4.99 -7.46 -13.83
C LEU A 42 5.94 -8.42 -14.58
N LEU A 43 5.63 -9.71 -14.62
CA LEU A 43 6.49 -10.72 -15.26
C LEU A 43 6.57 -10.55 -16.78
N LYS A 44 5.48 -10.11 -17.42
CA LYS A 44 5.44 -9.81 -18.85
C LYS A 44 6.32 -8.61 -19.20
N GLU A 45 6.25 -7.55 -18.39
CA GLU A 45 7.01 -6.31 -18.58
C GLU A 45 8.47 -6.46 -18.15
N ASN A 46 8.74 -7.36 -17.21
CA ASN A 46 10.07 -7.62 -16.65
C ASN A 46 10.49 -9.09 -16.78
N PRO A 47 10.80 -9.58 -18.00
CA PRO A 47 11.21 -10.98 -18.20
C PRO A 47 12.48 -11.38 -17.44
N TRP A 48 13.28 -10.41 -16.98
CA TRP A 48 14.48 -10.66 -16.18
C TRP A 48 14.17 -11.34 -14.84
N ILE A 49 12.99 -11.09 -14.26
CA ILE A 49 12.58 -11.67 -12.97
C ILE A 49 12.52 -13.20 -13.09
N ALA A 50 11.84 -13.70 -14.12
CA ALA A 50 11.76 -15.13 -14.39
C ALA A 50 13.13 -15.71 -14.78
N LYS A 51 13.92 -14.99 -15.58
CA LYS A 51 15.27 -15.43 -15.99
C LYS A 51 16.25 -15.53 -14.82
N ALA A 52 16.11 -14.67 -13.82
CA ALA A 52 16.90 -14.70 -12.58
C ALA A 52 16.46 -15.82 -11.63
N GLY A 53 15.34 -16.50 -11.89
CA GLY A 53 14.88 -17.65 -11.13
C GLY A 53 13.97 -17.31 -9.93
N PHE A 54 13.46 -16.08 -9.83
CA PHE A 54 12.54 -15.70 -8.75
C PHE A 54 11.22 -16.49 -8.83
N ASN A 55 10.72 -16.93 -7.68
CA ASN A 55 9.54 -17.75 -7.59
C ASN A 55 8.28 -16.89 -7.39
N ARG A 56 7.37 -16.91 -8.37
CA ARG A 56 6.08 -16.18 -8.32
C ARG A 56 5.28 -16.43 -7.04
N SER A 57 5.38 -17.62 -6.43
CA SER A 57 4.69 -17.95 -5.17
C SER A 57 5.26 -17.22 -3.94
N LYS A 58 6.47 -16.68 -4.04
CA LYS A 58 7.14 -15.90 -3.00
C LYS A 58 6.90 -14.39 -3.13
N PHE A 59 6.19 -13.96 -4.16
CA PHE A 59 5.89 -12.55 -4.38
C PHE A 59 4.89 -12.05 -3.35
N ILE A 60 5.26 -10.99 -2.66
CA ILE A 60 4.41 -10.20 -1.80
C ILE A 60 3.91 -9.02 -2.64
N VAL A 61 2.59 -8.89 -2.74
CA VAL A 61 1.93 -7.87 -3.56
C VAL A 61 1.08 -6.99 -2.66
N ARG A 62 1.21 -5.67 -2.84
CA ARG A 62 0.45 -4.67 -2.09
C ARG A 62 -0.09 -3.63 -3.07
N GLN A 63 -1.37 -3.33 -2.94
CA GLN A 63 -2.01 -2.25 -3.70
C GLN A 63 -1.52 -0.90 -3.15
N LEU A 64 -1.21 0.03 -4.04
CA LEU A 64 -0.90 1.41 -3.72
C LEU A 64 -2.18 2.25 -3.76
N LEU A 65 -2.29 3.20 -2.84
CA LEU A 65 -3.37 4.17 -2.84
C LEU A 65 -3.13 5.16 -3.99
N THR A 66 -4.09 5.28 -4.90
CA THR A 66 -3.98 6.22 -6.01
C THR A 66 -4.22 7.66 -5.53
N ASN A 67 -3.68 8.64 -6.25
CA ASN A 67 -3.95 10.07 -5.97
C ASN A 67 -5.45 10.40 -5.95
N LYS A 68 -6.26 9.70 -6.77
CA LYS A 68 -7.70 9.88 -6.82
C LYS A 68 -8.38 9.34 -5.56
N GLU A 69 -7.99 8.14 -5.10
CA GLU A 69 -8.53 7.55 -3.87
C GLU A 69 -8.09 8.37 -2.65
N HIS A 70 -6.83 8.82 -2.61
CA HIS A 70 -6.33 9.74 -1.59
C HIS A 70 -7.16 11.01 -1.52
N ALA A 71 -7.39 11.67 -2.66
CA ALA A 71 -8.22 12.88 -2.74
C ALA A 71 -9.66 12.63 -2.28
N ALA A 72 -10.26 11.50 -2.65
CA ALA A 72 -11.61 11.14 -2.24
C ALA A 72 -11.72 10.91 -0.72
N ILE A 73 -10.75 10.23 -0.10
CA ILE A 73 -10.71 10.05 1.36
C ILE A 73 -10.57 11.41 2.04
N LYS A 74 -9.68 12.27 1.52
CA LYS A 74 -9.47 13.62 2.04
C LYS A 74 -10.75 14.46 2.00
N GLU A 75 -11.49 14.42 0.91
CA GLU A 75 -12.77 15.15 0.77
C GLU A 75 -13.81 14.68 1.81
N VAL A 76 -13.93 13.36 2.03
CA VAL A 76 -14.82 12.80 3.07
C VAL A 76 -14.40 13.25 4.47
N LEU A 77 -13.10 13.25 4.76
CA LEU A 77 -12.57 13.72 6.04
C LEU A 77 -12.90 15.19 6.25
N GLU A 78 -12.56 16.05 5.29
CA GLU A 78 -12.83 17.49 5.37
C GLU A 78 -14.32 17.80 5.57
N TYR A 79 -15.21 17.05 4.90
CA TYR A 79 -16.64 17.22 5.03
C TYR A 79 -17.19 16.88 6.43
N LEU A 80 -16.67 15.81 7.05
CA LEU A 80 -17.20 15.29 8.31
C LEU A 80 -16.48 15.81 9.56
N TRP A 81 -15.22 16.23 9.43
CA TRP A 81 -14.29 16.42 10.56
C TRP A 81 -14.84 17.30 11.68
N GLU A 82 -15.21 18.55 11.38
CA GLU A 82 -15.63 19.51 12.41
C GLU A 82 -16.96 19.14 13.06
N ASN A 83 -17.91 18.60 12.29
CA ASN A 83 -19.24 18.27 12.78
C ASN A 83 -19.18 17.04 13.69
N GLU A 84 -18.53 15.98 13.21
CA GLU A 84 -18.37 14.74 13.98
C GLU A 84 -17.45 14.93 15.18
N GLY A 85 -16.41 15.77 15.07
CA GLY A 85 -15.54 16.10 16.20
C GLY A 85 -16.29 16.80 17.34
N ARG A 86 -17.08 17.84 17.01
CA ARG A 86 -17.93 18.52 18.02
C ARG A 86 -18.97 17.57 18.63
N HIS A 87 -19.54 16.68 17.84
CA HIS A 87 -20.52 15.71 18.33
C HIS A 87 -19.88 14.68 19.26
N PHE A 88 -18.69 14.18 18.90
CA PHE A 88 -17.89 13.26 19.71
C PHE A 88 -17.54 13.84 21.09
N GLU A 89 -17.05 15.07 21.13
CA GLU A 89 -16.72 15.76 22.39
C GLU A 89 -17.97 15.98 23.26
N LYS A 90 -19.09 16.43 22.67
CA LYS A 90 -20.35 16.65 23.40
C LYS A 90 -20.92 15.38 24.03
N GLN A 91 -20.65 14.23 23.44
CA GLN A 91 -21.09 12.94 23.97
C GLN A 91 -20.12 12.33 24.99
N GLY A 92 -19.01 13.01 25.32
CA GLY A 92 -18.01 12.48 26.24
C GLY A 92 -17.13 11.40 25.61
N GLU A 93 -16.82 11.54 24.33
CA GLU A 93 -15.86 10.70 23.59
C GLU A 93 -16.17 9.19 23.59
N PRO A 94 -17.39 8.78 23.20
CA PRO A 94 -17.77 7.38 23.28
C PRO A 94 -17.02 6.52 22.25
N SER A 95 -16.54 5.35 22.68
CA SER A 95 -15.74 4.44 21.84
C SER A 95 -16.43 3.93 20.55
N ASN A 96 -17.76 4.00 20.48
CA ASN A 96 -18.57 3.57 19.34
C ASN A 96 -18.92 4.73 18.37
N HIS A 97 -18.32 5.90 18.54
CA HIS A 97 -18.47 7.02 17.61
C HIS A 97 -17.68 6.81 16.32
N ILE A 98 -18.05 7.50 15.23
CA ILE A 98 -17.32 7.44 13.95
C ILE A 98 -16.00 8.23 13.97
N PHE A 99 -15.91 9.25 14.81
CA PHE A 99 -14.78 10.19 14.84
C PHE A 99 -13.40 9.53 15.06
N PRO A 100 -13.22 8.52 15.94
CA PRO A 100 -11.98 7.75 16.00
C PRO A 100 -11.57 7.10 14.68
N ILE A 101 -12.53 6.62 13.87
CA ILE A 101 -12.27 6.05 12.54
C ILE A 101 -11.83 7.16 11.58
N LEU A 102 -12.48 8.33 11.61
CA LEU A 102 -12.06 9.49 10.81
C LEU A 102 -10.62 9.90 11.16
N LYS A 103 -10.28 9.90 12.45
CA LYS A 103 -8.91 10.19 12.91
C LYS A 103 -7.90 9.18 12.37
N GLN A 104 -8.21 7.88 12.46
CA GLN A 104 -7.35 6.83 11.90
C GLN A 104 -7.15 6.98 10.39
N LEU A 105 -8.21 7.31 9.64
CA LEU A 105 -8.11 7.56 8.20
C LEU A 105 -7.25 8.79 7.90
N ASN A 106 -7.41 9.87 8.67
CA ASN A 106 -6.58 11.06 8.55
C ASN A 106 -5.10 10.77 8.83
N ASP A 107 -4.79 9.96 9.84
CA ASP A 107 -3.41 9.55 10.15
C ASP A 107 -2.82 8.62 9.08
N LEU A 108 -3.66 7.90 8.32
CA LEU A 108 -3.22 7.00 7.24
C LEU A 108 -2.84 7.76 5.96
N ILE A 109 -3.48 8.90 5.68
CA ILE A 109 -3.30 9.64 4.43
C ILE A 109 -2.44 10.91 4.55
N ASN A 110 -2.02 11.30 5.76
CA ASN A 110 -1.12 12.43 6.01
C ASN A 110 0.31 11.95 6.30
#